data_AF-A0A818SWJ2-F1
#
_entry.id   AF-A0A818SWJ2-F1
#
_cell.length_a   1.000
_cell.length_b   1.000
_cell.length_c   1.000
_cell.angle_alpha   90.00
_cell.angle_beta   90.00
_cell.angle_gamma   90.00
#
_symmetry.space_group_name_H-M   'P 1'
#
loop_
_entity.id
_entity.type
_entity.pdbx_description
1 polymer ?
#
loop_
_entity_poly.entity_id
_entity_poly.type
_entity_poly.pdbx_seq_one_letter_code
_entity_poly.pdbx_strand_id
1 'polypeptide(L)'
;MNKLTIEDIDSAVIWMINKDLRRKLPNLTEDVKNWINTLYIYYPGSNTLQNFLYDLNIFLNNRTTLTSIELQNYINSTSIIKLPELKFDHCNGSDSTKRGYPCTLWVLFHSMTIKQVQLDEQNKCNLY
;
A
#
# COMPACT_ATOMS: atom_id res chain seq x y z
N MET A 1 -8.80 -21.17 -13.65
CA MET A 1 -9.23 -19.86 -13.09
C MET A 1 -8.03 -19.24 -12.42
N ASN A 2 -7.44 -18.19 -12.99
CA ASN A 2 -6.29 -17.49 -12.39
C ASN A 2 -6.80 -16.63 -11.24
N LYS A 3 -6.50 -17.02 -10.01
CA LYS A 3 -6.97 -16.34 -8.80
C LYS A 3 -5.88 -15.39 -8.36
N LEU A 4 -6.10 -14.09 -8.52
CA LEU A 4 -5.30 -13.06 -7.85
C LEU A 4 -5.33 -13.31 -6.34
N THR A 5 -4.16 -13.32 -5.71
CA THR A 5 -4.04 -13.58 -4.27
C THR A 5 -3.76 -12.31 -3.48
N ILE A 6 -4.33 -12.26 -2.27
CA ILE A 6 -4.18 -11.13 -1.34
C ILE A 6 -2.71 -10.97 -0.96
N GLU A 7 -1.97 -12.08 -0.92
CA GLU A 7 -0.54 -12.15 -0.64
C GLU A 7 0.30 -11.29 -1.61
N ASP A 8 0.00 -11.31 -2.91
CA ASP A 8 0.70 -10.48 -3.89
C ASP A 8 0.35 -8.99 -3.72
N ILE A 9 -0.91 -8.67 -3.42
CA ILE A 9 -1.37 -7.29 -3.15
C ILE A 9 -0.72 -6.73 -1.88
N ASP A 10 -0.76 -7.49 -0.79
CA ASP A 10 -0.12 -7.15 0.49
C ASP A 10 1.40 -6.95 0.30
N SER A 11 2.05 -7.84 -0.46
CA SER A 11 3.49 -7.76 -0.71
C SER A 11 3.90 -6.52 -1.49
N ALA A 12 3.07 -6.03 -2.42
CA ALA A 12 3.33 -4.76 -3.11
C ALA A 12 3.43 -3.61 -2.12
N VAL A 13 2.46 -3.50 -1.21
CA VAL A 13 2.41 -2.41 -0.23
C VAL A 13 3.53 -2.55 0.81
N ILE A 14 3.77 -3.75 1.33
CA ILE A 14 4.87 -3.99 2.29
C ILE A 14 6.21 -3.58 1.69
N TRP A 15 6.47 -3.92 0.43
CA TRP A 15 7.70 -3.53 -0.26
C TRP A 15 7.78 -2.02 -0.46
N MET A 16 6.71 -1.40 -0.95
CA MET A 16 6.63 0.05 -1.17
C MET A 16 6.88 0.85 0.11
N ILE A 17 6.25 0.47 1.23
CA ILE A 17 6.45 1.14 2.52
C ILE A 17 7.88 0.93 3.05
N ASN A 18 8.43 -0.28 2.92
CA ASN A 18 9.74 -0.61 3.50
C ASN A 18 10.93 -0.25 2.62
N LYS A 19 10.76 -0.05 1.32
CA LYS A 19 11.87 0.20 0.39
C LYS A 19 11.73 1.54 -0.32
N ASP A 20 10.55 1.86 -0.84
CA ASP A 20 10.36 3.05 -1.67
C ASP A 20 10.16 4.32 -0.84
N LEU A 21 9.28 4.27 0.16
CA LEU A 21 9.09 5.41 1.08
C LEU A 21 10.34 5.70 1.93
N ARG A 22 11.19 4.70 2.15
CA ARG A 22 12.48 4.89 2.84
C ARG A 22 13.51 5.64 1.98
N ARG A 23 13.28 5.78 0.67
CA ARG A 23 14.23 6.41 -0.27
C ARG A 23 14.13 7.94 -0.22
N LYS A 24 14.89 8.54 0.72
CA LYS A 24 15.35 9.95 0.81
C LYS A 24 14.48 11.04 0.14
N LEU A 25 13.19 11.11 0.45
CA LEU A 25 12.47 12.39 0.29
C LEU A 25 12.85 13.26 1.50
N PRO A 26 13.57 14.38 1.33
CA PRO A 26 14.08 15.17 2.46
C PRO A 26 12.95 15.63 3.38
N ASN A 27 11.79 15.92 2.80
CA ASN A 27 10.57 16.26 3.50
C ASN A 27 9.38 15.50 2.89
N LEU A 28 8.34 15.32 3.69
CA LEU A 28 7.02 14.89 3.23
C LEU A 28 6.50 15.83 2.14
N THR A 29 6.13 15.27 1.00
CA THR A 29 5.46 16.00 -0.08
C THR A 29 3.96 15.74 -0.03
N GLU A 30 3.18 16.66 -0.59
CA GLU A 30 1.75 16.48 -0.73
C GLU A 30 1.41 15.25 -1.61
N ASP A 31 2.24 14.97 -2.62
CA ASP A 31 2.09 13.78 -3.47
C ASP A 31 2.17 12.48 -2.67
N VAL A 32 3.04 12.40 -1.66
CA VAL A 32 3.12 11.22 -0.79
C VAL A 32 1.86 11.09 0.06
N LYS A 33 1.32 12.19 0.60
CA LYS A 33 0.06 12.16 1.35
C LYS A 33 -1.10 11.70 0.46
N ASN A 34 -1.22 12.31 -0.72
CA ASN A 34 -2.23 11.96 -1.71
C ASN A 34 -2.12 10.49 -2.14
N TRP A 35 -0.89 10.00 -2.34
CA TRP A 35 -0.63 8.61 -2.67
C TRP A 35 -1.06 7.66 -1.56
N ILE A 36 -0.67 7.93 -0.30
CA ILE A 36 -1.05 7.08 0.84
C ILE A 36 -2.56 7.14 1.10
N ASN A 37 -3.18 8.30 0.95
CA ASN A 37 -4.63 8.44 1.06
C ASN A 37 -5.36 7.62 -0.03
N THR A 38 -4.90 7.72 -1.29
CA THR A 38 -5.43 6.93 -2.41
C THR A 38 -5.26 5.43 -2.17
N LEU A 39 -4.08 5.03 -1.70
CA LEU A 39 -3.79 3.66 -1.34
C LEU A 39 -4.73 3.17 -0.25
N TYR A 40 -4.87 3.91 0.85
CA TYR A 40 -5.80 3.60 1.93
C TYR A 40 -7.25 3.43 1.46
N ILE A 41 -7.77 4.32 0.61
CA ILE A 41 -9.19 4.27 0.18
C ILE A 41 -9.47 3.06 -0.72
N TYR A 42 -8.56 2.75 -1.65
CA TYR A 42 -8.80 1.76 -2.70
C TYR A 42 -8.05 0.45 -2.51
N TYR A 43 -7.39 0.26 -1.37
CA TYR A 43 -6.67 -0.96 -1.06
C TYR A 43 -7.63 -2.17 -1.00
N PRO A 44 -7.39 -3.24 -1.78
CA PRO A 44 -8.25 -4.42 -1.80
C PRO A 44 -7.63 -5.65 -1.10
N GLY A 45 -6.57 -5.47 -0.30
CA GLY A 45 -5.88 -6.57 0.38
C GLY A 45 -6.37 -6.84 1.81
N SER A 46 -5.47 -7.28 2.68
CA SER A 46 -5.83 -7.71 4.04
C SER A 46 -6.27 -6.57 4.97
N ASN A 47 -7.16 -6.88 5.92
CA ASN A 47 -7.60 -5.95 6.96
C ASN A 47 -6.44 -5.46 7.85
N THR A 48 -5.46 -6.32 8.10
CA THR A 48 -4.27 -5.95 8.88
C THR A 48 -3.52 -4.80 8.21
N LEU A 49 -3.28 -4.90 6.90
CA LEU A 49 -2.60 -3.86 6.15
C LEU A 49 -3.49 -2.63 5.93
N GLN A 50 -4.80 -2.82 5.76
CA GLN A 50 -5.77 -1.73 5.71
C GLN A 50 -5.71 -0.86 6.99
N ASN A 51 -5.67 -1.48 8.17
CA ASN A 51 -5.57 -0.77 9.44
C ASN A 51 -4.25 -0.01 9.57
N PHE A 52 -3.15 -0.62 9.13
CA PHE A 52 -1.86 0.05 9.07
C PHE A 52 -1.89 1.27 8.13
N LEU A 53 -2.48 1.15 6.95
CA LEU A 53 -2.60 2.24 5.98
C LEU A 53 -3.47 3.39 6.53
N TYR A 54 -4.53 3.06 7.27
CA TYR A 54 -5.34 4.04 7.99
C TYR A 54 -4.52 4.82 9.02
N ASP A 55 -3.80 4.11 9.89
CA ASP A 55 -2.93 4.72 10.92
C ASP A 55 -1.86 5.62 10.28
N LEU A 56 -1.24 5.15 9.19
CA LEU A 56 -0.23 5.89 8.43
C LEU A 56 -0.83 7.13 7.78
N ASN A 57 -2.02 7.04 7.19
CA ASN A 57 -2.70 8.17 6.57
C ASN A 57 -2.99 9.27 7.60
N ILE A 58 -3.47 8.91 8.79
CA ILE A 58 -3.67 9.86 9.90
C ILE A 58 -2.34 10.48 10.33
N PHE A 59 -1.31 9.66 10.49
CA PHE A 59 0.02 10.13 10.87
C PHE A 59 0.57 11.17 9.89
N LEU A 60 0.39 10.97 8.58
CA LEU A 60 0.87 11.88 7.55
C LEU A 60 0.02 13.16 7.45
N ASN A 61 -1.30 13.05 7.49
CA ASN A 61 -2.21 14.20 7.30
C ASN A 61 -2.20 15.18 8.48
N ASN A 62 -1.85 14.72 9.68
CA ASN A 62 -1.70 15.58 10.86
C ASN A 62 -0.41 16.40 10.88
N ARG A 63 0.39 16.39 9.80
CA ARG A 63 1.69 17.06 9.73
C ARG A 63 1.83 17.95 8.50
N THR A 64 2.32 19.15 8.68
CA THR A 64 2.70 20.07 7.59
C THR A 64 4.13 19.80 7.12
N THR A 65 5.02 19.45 8.04
CA THR A 65 6.41 19.06 7.76
C THR A 65 6.71 17.75 8.45
N LEU A 66 7.46 16.87 7.78
CA LEU A 66 7.91 15.60 8.33
C LEU A 66 9.21 15.22 7.62
N THR A 67 10.25 14.95 8.39
CA THR A 67 11.55 14.51 7.86
C THR A 67 11.50 13.03 7.48
N SER A 68 12.40 12.60 6.58
CA SER A 68 12.51 11.17 6.24
C SER A 68 12.80 10.30 7.46
N ILE A 69 13.51 10.82 8.46
CA ILE A 69 13.90 10.10 9.68
C ILE A 69 12.69 9.85 10.57
N GLU A 70 11.85 10.87 10.78
CA GLU A 70 10.63 10.74 11.56
C GLU A 70 9.65 9.75 10.91
N LEU A 71 9.51 9.79 9.57
CA LEU A 71 8.72 8.81 8.83
C LEU A 71 9.27 7.39 9.01
N GLN A 72 10.58 7.21 8.87
CA GLN A 72 11.22 5.91 9.06
C GLN A 72 11.05 5.38 10.47
N ASN A 73 11.17 6.24 11.48
CA ASN A 73 10.98 5.86 12.88
C ASN A 73 9.53 5.40 13.14
N TYR A 74 8.55 6.11 12.59
CA TYR A 74 7.15 5.70 12.68
C TYR A 74 6.89 4.37 11.97
N ILE A 75 7.40 4.20 10.75
CA ILE A 75 7.26 2.93 10.02
C ILE A 75 7.93 1.82 10.83
N ASN A 76 9.16 1.97 11.31
CA ASN A 76 9.85 0.92 12.06
C ASN A 76 9.12 0.51 13.34
N SER A 77 8.57 1.47 14.09
CA SER A 77 7.87 1.16 15.36
C SER A 77 6.52 0.47 15.14
N THR A 78 5.90 0.66 13.98
CA THR A 78 4.58 0.11 13.65
C THR A 78 4.66 -1.12 12.75
N SER A 79 5.64 -1.20 11.86
CA SER A 79 5.73 -2.21 10.81
C SER A 79 6.20 -3.57 11.33
N ILE A 80 7.14 -3.57 12.28
CA ILE A 80 7.72 -4.79 12.85
C ILE A 80 6.65 -5.63 13.56
N ILE A 81 5.59 -4.98 14.06
CA ILE A 81 4.54 -5.63 14.84
C ILE A 81 3.30 -5.91 13.98
N LYS A 82 3.01 -5.05 12.99
CA LYS A 82 1.72 -5.06 12.27
C LYS A 82 1.76 -5.61 10.85
N LEU A 83 2.92 -5.71 10.19
CA LEU A 83 2.95 -6.13 8.78
C LEU A 83 3.14 -7.65 8.61
N PRO A 84 2.38 -8.29 7.70
CA PRO A 84 2.64 -9.66 7.28
C PRO A 84 4.06 -9.84 6.70
N GLU A 85 4.52 -11.09 6.65
CA GLU A 85 5.76 -11.42 5.95
C GLU A 85 5.60 -11.19 4.44
N LEU A 86 6.66 -10.67 3.81
CA LEU A 86 6.70 -10.49 2.36
C LEU A 86 6.68 -11.85 1.66
N LYS A 87 5.65 -12.11 0.85
CA LYS A 87 5.48 -13.38 0.14
C LYS A 87 4.89 -13.17 -1.25
N PHE A 88 5.66 -13.51 -2.28
CA PHE A 88 5.17 -13.54 -3.65
C PHE A 88 4.56 -14.92 -3.95
N ASP A 89 3.35 -14.93 -4.49
CA ASP A 89 2.64 -16.15 -4.85
C ASP A 89 2.56 -16.26 -6.38
N HIS A 90 1.56 -15.61 -7.00
CA HIS A 90 1.47 -15.58 -8.45
C HIS A 90 2.53 -14.70 -9.05
N CYS A 91 3.11 -13.74 -8.32
CA CYS A 91 4.24 -12.93 -8.78
C CYS A 91 5.60 -13.53 -8.49
N ASN A 92 5.67 -14.77 -7.98
CA ASN A 92 6.95 -15.44 -7.81
C ASN A 92 7.61 -15.71 -9.17
N GLY A 93 8.86 -15.26 -9.32
CA GLY A 93 9.66 -15.44 -10.52
C GLY A 93 10.21 -16.86 -10.62
N SER A 94 10.66 -17.24 -11.83
CA SER A 94 11.45 -18.47 -11.98
C SER A 94 12.82 -18.38 -11.29
N ASP A 95 13.28 -17.16 -11.03
CA ASP A 95 14.50 -16.84 -10.29
C ASP A 95 14.33 -15.49 -9.58
N SER A 96 15.24 -15.18 -8.68
CA SER A 96 15.17 -14.00 -7.80
C SER A 96 15.25 -12.65 -8.51
N THR A 97 15.66 -12.61 -9.78
CA THR A 97 15.78 -11.37 -10.57
C THR A 97 14.56 -11.09 -11.44
N LYS A 98 13.64 -12.05 -11.55
CA LYS A 98 12.44 -11.94 -12.37
C LYS A 98 11.20 -11.72 -11.51
N ARG A 99 10.26 -10.93 -12.03
CA ARG A 99 8.94 -10.67 -11.41
C ARG A 99 9.12 -10.10 -9.99
N GLY A 100 8.45 -10.64 -8.97
CA GLY A 100 8.45 -10.08 -7.63
C GLY A 100 7.78 -8.72 -7.59
N TYR A 101 8.45 -7.73 -7.00
CA TYR A 101 7.87 -6.43 -6.72
C TYR A 101 7.25 -5.70 -7.94
N PRO A 102 7.92 -5.58 -9.10
CA PRO A 102 7.28 -4.99 -10.28
C PRO A 102 5.97 -5.68 -10.71
N CYS A 103 5.88 -7.01 -10.57
CA CYS A 103 4.66 -7.75 -10.88
C CYS A 103 3.55 -7.44 -9.87
N THR A 104 3.87 -7.45 -8.57
CA THR A 104 2.88 -7.17 -7.53
C THR A 104 2.40 -5.72 -7.57
N LEU A 105 3.26 -4.78 -7.98
CA LEU A 105 2.88 -3.38 -8.16
C LEU A 105 1.85 -3.20 -9.28
N TRP A 106 2.02 -3.88 -10.42
CA TRP A 106 1.02 -3.89 -11.49
C TRP A 106 -0.31 -4.46 -11.02
N VAL A 107 -0.26 -5.57 -10.29
CA VAL A 107 -1.43 -6.20 -9.68
C VAL A 107 -2.15 -5.23 -8.74
N LEU A 108 -1.42 -4.53 -7.88
CA LEU A 108 -1.98 -3.56 -6.94
C LEU A 108 -2.70 -2.43 -7.69
N PHE A 109 -2.05 -1.81 -8.68
CA PHE A 109 -2.65 -0.70 -9.42
C PHE A 109 -3.95 -1.10 -10.15
N HIS A 110 -3.94 -2.22 -10.86
CA HIS A 110 -5.16 -2.71 -11.50
C HIS A 110 -6.26 -3.01 -10.48
N SER A 111 -5.92 -3.65 -9.37
CA SER A 111 -6.89 -3.99 -8.32
C SER A 111 -7.50 -2.73 -7.68
N MET A 112 -6.71 -1.68 -7.46
CA MET A 112 -7.19 -0.39 -6.94
C MET A 112 -8.16 0.29 -7.90
N THR A 113 -7.89 0.28 -9.21
CA THR A 113 -8.81 0.87 -10.20
C THR A 113 -10.16 0.15 -10.23
N ILE A 114 -10.16 -1.19 -10.12
CA ILE A 114 -11.41 -1.97 -10.02
C ILE A 114 -12.14 -1.65 -8.71
N LYS A 115 -11.40 -1.57 -7.59
CA LYS A 115 -11.96 -1.23 -6.28
C LYS A 115 -12.64 0.15 -6.29
N GLN A 116 -12.03 1.12 -6.96
CA GLN A 116 -12.63 2.45 -7.15
C GLN A 116 -13.98 2.34 -7.87
N VAL A 117 -14.05 1.66 -9.02
CA VAL A 117 -15.30 1.50 -9.77
C VAL A 117 -16.38 0.84 -8.91
N GLN A 118 -16.03 -0.20 -8.14
CA GLN A 118 -16.97 -0.88 -7.25
C GLN A 118 -17.53 0.06 -6.16
N LEU A 119 -16.68 0.90 -5.57
CA LEU A 119 -17.12 1.88 -4.56
C LEU A 119 -18.02 2.95 -5.19
N ASP A 120 -17.68 3.42 -6.40
CA ASP A 120 -18.50 4.40 -7.13
C ASP A 120 -19.89 3.85 -7.46
N GLU A 121 -19.97 2.57 -7.85
CA GLU A 121 -21.24 1.88 -8.08
C GLU A 121 -22.06 1.71 -6.79
N GLN A 122 -21.42 1.30 -5.69
CA GLN A 122 -22.07 1.19 -4.38
C GLN A 122 -22.62 2.53 -3.89
N ASN A 123 -21.84 3.60 -4.04
CA ASN A 123 -22.26 4.95 -3.65
C ASN A 123 -23.46 5.45 -4.46
N LYS A 124 -23.54 5.09 -5.75
CA LYS A 124 -24.73 5.38 -6.57
C LYS A 124 -25.97 4.62 -6.08
N CYS A 125 -25.82 3.37 -5.67
CA CYS A 125 -26.94 2.57 -5.16
C CYS A 125 -27.42 3.02 -3.77
N ASN A 126 -26.54 3.56 -2.93
CA ASN A 126 -26.91 4.08 -1.60
C ASN A 126 -27.66 5.43 -1.63
N LEU A 127 -27.81 6.03 -2.81
CA LEU A 127 -28.55 7.28 -3.04
C LEU A 127 -30.00 7.04 -3.50
N TYR A 128 -30.43 5.78 -3.63
CA TYR A 128 -31.80 5.34 -3.95
C TYR A 128 -32.34 4.44 -2.85
#